data_AF-A0A133XHG0-F1
#
_entry.id   AF-A0A133XHG0-F1
#
_cell.length_a   1.000
_cell.length_b   1.000
_cell.length_c   1.000
_cell.angle_alpha   90.00
_cell.angle_beta   90.00
_cell.angle_gamma   90.00
#
_symmetry.space_group_name_H-M   'P 1'
#
loop_
_entity.id
_entity.type
_entity.pdbx_description
1 polymer ?
#
loop_
_entity_poly.entity_id
_entity_poly.type
_entity_poly.pdbx_seq_one_letter_code
_entity_poly.pdbx_strand_id
1 'polypeptide(L)'
;MRTAFALIYILAAGPGLAAELDRTPLEAATVDGQKVRLFPNGRWEFVDVAKAAEANKLAAEYPENKTRPIEAQGGLFGGVGRTIMPGDKDYNRGSLNPKVR
;
A
#
# COMPACT_ATOMS: atom_id res chain seq x y z
N MET A 1 -46.56 -0.87 -12.69
CA MET A 1 -45.63 -0.04 -11.89
C MET A 1 -44.65 -0.88 -11.07
N ARG A 2 -45.09 -1.83 -10.23
CA ARG A 2 -44.17 -2.69 -9.42
C ARG A 2 -43.14 -3.49 -10.25
N THR A 3 -43.54 -3.99 -11.42
CA THR A 3 -42.65 -4.72 -12.35
C THR A 3 -41.59 -3.82 -12.98
N ALA A 4 -41.93 -2.56 -13.27
CA ALA A 4 -40.97 -1.58 -13.79
C ALA A 4 -39.91 -1.22 -12.74
N PHE A 5 -40.32 -1.08 -11.47
CA PHE A 5 -39.38 -0.85 -10.37
C PHE A 5 -38.46 -2.06 -10.11
N ALA A 6 -38.96 -3.29 -10.25
CA ALA A 6 -38.14 -4.49 -10.13
C ALA A 6 -37.07 -4.60 -11.23
N LEU A 7 -37.40 -4.20 -12.47
CA LEU A 7 -36.46 -4.20 -13.58
C LEU A 7 -35.33 -3.16 -13.40
N ILE A 8 -35.68 -1.97 -12.88
CA ILE A 8 -34.70 -0.91 -12.59
C ILE A 8 -33.73 -1.35 -11.49
N TYR A 9 -34.21 -2.09 -10.49
CA TYR A 9 -33.37 -2.61 -9.39
C TYR A 9 -32.36 -3.67 -9.87
N ILE A 10 -32.76 -4.53 -10.80
CA ILE A 10 -31.87 -5.55 -11.38
C ILE A 10 -30.81 -4.90 -12.28
N LEU A 11 -31.18 -3.85 -13.03
CA LEU A 11 -30.23 -3.13 -13.90
C LEU A 11 -29.20 -2.31 -13.10
N ALA A 12 -29.59 -1.77 -11.95
CA ALA A 12 -28.68 -1.02 -11.06
C ALA A 12 -27.72 -1.93 -10.26
N ALA A 13 -28.01 -3.23 -10.16
CA ALA A 13 -27.20 -4.22 -9.43
C ALA A 13 -26.29 -5.05 -10.34
N GLY A 14 -26.04 -4.60 -11.57
CA GLY A 14 -25.11 -5.27 -12.49
C GLY A 14 -23.69 -5.32 -11.88
N PRO A 15 -22.96 -6.43 -12.05
CA PRO A 15 -21.58 -6.53 -11.56
C PRO A 15 -20.77 -5.44 -12.26
N GLY A 16 -20.21 -4.51 -11.48
CA GLY A 16 -19.15 -3.64 -11.96
C GLY A 16 -17.96 -4.51 -12.32
N LEU A 17 -17.89 -4.95 -13.58
CA LEU A 17 -16.72 -5.62 -14.13
C LEU A 17 -15.61 -4.56 -14.20
N ALA A 18 -14.90 -4.37 -13.10
CA ALA A 18 -13.64 -3.66 -13.13
C ALA A 18 -12.73 -4.45 -14.07
N ALA A 19 -12.30 -3.82 -15.17
CA ALA A 19 -11.32 -4.41 -16.06
C ALA A 19 -10.10 -4.84 -15.24
N GLU A 20 -9.57 -6.04 -15.51
CA GLU A 20 -8.35 -6.50 -14.87
C GLU A 20 -7.23 -5.52 -15.23
N LEU A 21 -6.67 -4.87 -14.21
CA LEU A 21 -5.62 -3.88 -14.40
C LEU A 21 -4.35 -4.62 -14.81
N ASP A 22 -3.81 -4.29 -15.99
CA ASP A 22 -2.52 -4.79 -16.42
C ASP A 22 -1.46 -4.39 -15.38
N ARG A 23 -0.90 -5.39 -14.70
CA ARG A 23 0.10 -5.20 -13.64
C ARG A 23 1.53 -5.27 -14.18
N THR A 24 1.70 -5.36 -15.49
CA THR A 24 3.01 -5.51 -16.15
C THR A 24 3.81 -4.22 -16.01
N PRO A 25 5.03 -4.26 -15.44
CA PRO A 25 5.88 -3.10 -15.40
C PRO A 25 6.38 -2.70 -16.81
N LEU A 26 6.37 -1.41 -17.11
CA LEU A 26 6.82 -0.86 -18.39
C LEU A 26 8.28 -0.44 -18.32
N GLU A 27 9.09 -0.80 -19.32
CA GLU A 27 10.46 -0.30 -19.46
C GLU A 27 10.47 1.06 -20.17
N ALA A 28 11.19 2.03 -19.61
CA ALA A 28 11.35 3.37 -20.15
C ALA A 28 12.78 3.89 -19.91
N ALA A 29 13.07 5.10 -20.41
CA ALA A 29 14.32 5.79 -20.17
C ALA A 29 14.06 7.20 -19.61
N THR A 30 14.90 7.65 -18.69
CA THR A 30 14.92 9.06 -18.24
C THR A 30 15.44 9.97 -19.36
N VAL A 31 15.29 11.28 -19.20
CA VAL A 31 15.83 12.29 -20.13
C VAL A 31 17.34 12.12 -20.33
N ASP A 32 18.06 11.69 -19.29
CA ASP A 32 19.49 11.41 -19.31
C ASP A 32 19.83 10.01 -19.88
N GLY A 33 18.85 9.28 -20.42
CA GLY A 33 19.04 7.97 -21.03
C GLY A 33 19.15 6.80 -20.05
N GLN A 34 18.81 6.99 -18.76
CA GLN A 34 18.91 5.93 -17.77
C GLN A 34 17.68 5.01 -17.83
N LYS A 35 17.90 3.69 -17.89
CA LYS A 35 16.81 2.71 -17.94
C LYS A 35 16.06 2.65 -16.61
N VAL A 36 14.73 2.79 -16.70
CA VAL A 36 13.81 2.74 -15.56
C VAL A 36 12.67 1.78 -15.85
N ARG A 37 12.08 1.25 -14.78
CA ARG A 37 10.88 0.43 -14.81
C ARG A 37 9.76 1.21 -14.14
N LEU A 38 8.65 1.40 -14.86
CA LEU A 38 7.45 2.07 -14.40
C LEU A 38 6.43 1.03 -13.96
N PHE A 39 5.94 1.16 -12.73
CA PHE A 39 4.90 0.30 -12.19
C PHE A 39 3.51 0.93 -12.38
N PRO A 40 2.46 0.13 -12.56
CA PRO A 40 1.08 0.62 -12.73
C PRO A 40 0.49 1.40 -11.55
N ASN A 41 1.15 1.39 -10.39
CA ASN A 41 0.78 2.20 -9.22
C ASN A 41 1.45 3.60 -9.21
N GLY A 42 2.15 3.98 -10.29
CA GLY A 42 2.87 5.25 -10.39
C GLY A 42 4.26 5.23 -9.75
N ARG A 43 4.67 4.12 -9.10
CA ARG A 43 6.05 3.94 -8.65
C ARG A 43 6.95 3.72 -9.87
N TRP A 44 8.20 4.15 -9.77
CA TRP A 44 9.23 3.79 -10.72
C TRP A 44 10.51 3.40 -10.00
N GLU A 45 11.37 2.62 -10.65
CA GLU A 45 12.68 2.21 -10.16
C GLU A 45 13.72 2.20 -11.29
N PHE A 46 15.00 2.35 -10.95
CA PHE A 46 16.07 2.11 -11.92
C PHE A 46 16.19 0.61 -12.23
N VAL A 47 16.47 0.27 -13.49
CA VAL A 47 16.79 -1.13 -13.87
C VAL A 47 18.17 -1.53 -13.33
N ASP A 48 19.07 -0.57 -13.19
CA ASP A 48 20.36 -0.76 -12.52
C ASP A 48 20.17 -0.93 -11.00
N VAL A 49 20.60 -2.07 -10.47
CA VAL A 49 20.42 -2.45 -9.07
C VAL A 49 21.17 -1.52 -8.11
N ALA A 50 22.36 -1.05 -8.49
CA ALA A 50 23.16 -0.17 -7.64
C ALA A 50 22.49 1.20 -7.54
N LYS A 51 22.05 1.77 -8.68
CA LYS A 51 21.30 3.03 -8.69
C LYS A 51 19.95 2.93 -8.00
N ALA A 52 19.25 1.81 -8.14
CA ALA A 52 17.99 1.58 -7.42
C ALA A 52 18.21 1.58 -5.90
N ALA A 53 19.29 0.95 -5.42
CA ALA A 53 19.63 0.94 -4.01
C ALA A 53 20.02 2.32 -3.48
N GLU A 54 20.76 3.11 -4.24
CA GLU A 54 21.09 4.51 -3.89
C GLU A 54 19.84 5.40 -3.83
N ALA A 55 18.98 5.30 -4.84
CA ALA A 55 17.71 6.03 -4.86
C ALA A 55 16.81 5.66 -3.68
N ASN A 56 16.76 4.39 -3.28
CA ASN A 56 16.02 3.95 -2.10
C ASN A 56 16.59 4.49 -0.79
N LYS A 57 17.93 4.57 -0.66
CA LYS A 57 18.57 5.18 0.51
C LYS A 57 18.23 6.65 0.62
N LEU A 58 18.33 7.39 -0.49
CA LEU A 58 17.97 8.80 -0.55
C LEU A 58 16.48 8.99 -0.22
N ALA A 59 15.60 8.15 -0.78
CA ALA A 59 14.18 8.16 -0.48
C ALA A 59 13.89 7.99 1.03
N ALA A 60 14.65 7.15 1.74
CA ALA A 60 14.47 6.92 3.17
C ALA A 60 14.89 8.11 4.05
N GLU A 61 15.70 9.04 3.54
CA GLU A 61 16.11 10.23 4.29
C GLU A 61 14.98 11.25 4.43
N TYR A 62 14.10 11.33 3.43
CA TYR A 62 12.97 12.24 3.39
C TYR A 62 12.02 12.02 4.58
N PRO A 63 11.67 13.08 5.33
CA PRO A 63 10.81 12.94 6.51
C PRO A 63 9.42 12.41 6.17
N GLU A 64 8.90 12.68 4.97
CA GLU A 64 7.61 12.19 4.50
C GLU A 64 7.57 10.66 4.36
N ASN A 65 8.73 10.04 4.08
CA ASN A 65 8.85 8.60 3.91
C ASN A 65 9.10 7.86 5.23
N LYS A 66 9.33 8.59 6.33
CA LYS A 66 9.48 8.02 7.69
C LYS A 66 8.11 7.71 8.30
N THR A 67 7.34 6.92 7.55
CA THR A 67 6.06 6.38 8.01
C THR A 67 6.29 5.27 9.03
N ARG A 68 5.24 4.90 9.78
CA ARG A 68 5.38 3.81 10.75
C ARG A 68 5.78 2.52 10.00
N PRO A 69 6.68 1.69 10.56
CA PRO A 69 6.96 0.37 10.02
C PRO A 69 5.69 -0.47 9.88
N ILE A 70 5.56 -1.23 8.79
CA ILE A 70 4.34 -2.01 8.47
C ILE A 70 3.97 -3.00 9.58
N GLU A 71 4.97 -3.53 10.28
CA GLU A 71 4.79 -4.50 11.35
C GLU A 71 4.43 -3.86 12.70
N ALA A 72 4.48 -2.54 12.81
CA ALA A 72 4.15 -1.85 14.06
C ALA A 72 2.64 -1.80 14.30
N GLN A 73 2.17 -2.06 15.52
CA GLN A 73 0.74 -2.06 15.86
C GLN A 73 0.14 -0.63 15.91
N GLY A 74 0.97 0.41 16.02
CA GLY A 74 0.57 1.82 16.07
C GLY A 74 1.24 2.54 17.23
N GLY A 75 0.75 3.74 17.55
CA GLY A 75 1.18 4.49 18.74
C GLY A 75 0.55 3.94 20.02
N LEU A 76 1.28 4.05 21.14
CA LEU A 76 0.89 3.54 22.47
C LEU A 76 -0.56 3.85 22.91
N PHE A 77 -1.14 4.97 22.46
CA PHE A 77 -2.54 5.34 22.70
C PHE A 77 -3.32 5.51 21.39
N GLY A 78 -3.69 4.41 20.74
CA GLY A 78 -4.58 4.45 19.57
C GLY A 78 -4.06 5.29 18.39
N GLY A 79 -2.74 5.47 18.29
CA GLY A 79 -2.10 6.31 17.27
C GLY A 79 -1.22 7.44 17.82
N VAL A 80 -1.30 7.76 19.12
CA VAL A 80 -0.47 8.79 19.76
C VAL A 80 0.64 8.17 20.61
N GLY A 81 1.87 8.67 20.47
CA GLY A 81 3.03 8.24 21.26
C GLY A 81 3.98 7.28 20.53
N ARG A 82 4.84 6.59 21.28
CA ARG A 82 5.87 5.69 20.72
C ARG A 82 5.26 4.59 19.85
N THR A 83 5.93 4.27 18.75
CA THR A 83 5.60 3.14 17.87
C THR A 83 5.83 1.82 18.61
N ILE A 84 4.80 0.98 18.69
CA ILE A 84 4.89 -0.35 19.29
C ILE A 84 5.31 -1.35 18.21
N MET A 85 6.51 -1.91 18.35
CA MET A 85 7.09 -2.88 17.43
C MET A 85 6.75 -4.33 17.83
N PRO A 86 6.77 -5.30 16.89
CA PRO A 86 6.71 -6.72 17.24
C PRO A 86 7.80 -7.08 18.27
N GLY A 87 7.41 -7.81 19.30
CA GLY A 87 8.29 -8.18 20.42
C GLY A 87 8.33 -7.18 21.58
N ASP A 88 7.71 -6.00 21.44
CA ASP A 88 7.49 -5.10 22.57
C ASP A 88 6.50 -5.71 23.57
N LYS A 89 6.71 -5.47 24.87
CA LYS A 89 5.82 -5.95 25.94
C LYS A 89 4.37 -5.48 25.74
N ASP A 90 4.19 -4.33 25.08
CA ASP A 90 2.89 -3.71 24.85
C ASP A 90 2.22 -4.19 23.55
N TYR A 91 2.95 -4.92 22.69
CA TYR A 91 2.45 -5.44 21.39
C TYR A 91 1.32 -6.48 21.54
N ASN A 92 1.23 -7.15 22.69
CA ASN A 92 0.23 -8.20 22.96
C ASN A 92 -0.74 -7.83 24.10
N ARG A 93 -0.82 -6.56 24.50
CA ARG A 93 -1.59 -6.09 25.66
C ARG A 93 -2.98 -5.53 25.32
N GLY A 94 -3.71 -6.18 24.41
CA GLY A 94 -5.08 -5.80 24.03
C GLY A 94 -6.10 -6.95 24.04
N SER A 95 -7.35 -6.64 23.73
CA SER A 95 -8.51 -7.57 23.60
C SER A 95 -8.36 -8.66 22.53
N LEU A 96 -7.21 -8.70 21.85
CA LEU A 96 -6.85 -9.65 20.79
C LEU A 96 -5.88 -10.74 21.28
N ASN A 97 -5.57 -10.81 22.57
CA ASN A 97 -4.77 -11.92 23.12
C ASN A 97 -5.58 -13.23 23.04
N PRO A 98 -5.13 -14.24 22.25
CA PRO A 98 -5.85 -15.51 22.11
C PRO A 98 -5.99 -16.30 23.42
N LYS A 99 -5.17 -15.98 24.43
CA LYS A 99 -5.19 -16.63 25.75
C LYS A 99 -6.24 -16.05 26.70
N VAL A 100 -6.93 -14.98 26.31
CA VAL A 100 -7.97 -14.31 27.12
C VAL A 100 -9.35 -14.44 26.45
N ARG A 101 -9.45 -15.22 25.36
CA ARG A 101 -10.72 -15.65 24.75
C ARG A 101 -11.13 -17.02 25.28
#